data_AF-A0AA49GSZ0-F1
#
_entry.id   AF-A0AA49GSZ0-F1
#
_cell.length_a   1.000
_cell.length_b   1.000
_cell.length_c   1.000
_cell.angle_alpha   90.00
_cell.angle_beta   90.00
_cell.angle_gamma   90.00
#
_symmetry.space_group_name_H-M   'P 1'
#
loop_
_entity.id
_entity.type
_entity.pdbx_description
1 polymer ?
#
loop_
_entity_poly.entity_id
_entity_poly.type
_entity_poly.pdbx_seq_one_letter_code
_entity_poly.pdbx_strand_id
1 'polypeptide(L)' 'MQIYNRHVDAKRIHAELGYAKLILAKVSFDSALFQKELRKALTVLLPNDVEMLRSWCYIKFGHRYRSTLDECFAREQTN' A
#
# COMPACT_ATOMS: atom_id res chain seq x y z
N MET A 1 -7.72 -3.68 -23.97
CA MET A 1 -7.11 -4.35 -22.80
C MET A 1 -5.62 -4.60 -23.07
N GLN A 2 -4.84 -3.52 -23.15
CA GLN A 2 -3.39 -3.57 -23.32
C GLN A 2 -2.75 -2.58 -22.34
N ILE A 3 -2.80 -2.92 -21.05
CA ILE A 3 -2.28 -2.04 -19.99
C ILE A 3 -1.24 -2.79 -19.18
N TYR A 4 -0.16 -3.26 -19.81
CA TYR A 4 1.12 -3.36 -19.12
C TYR A 4 2.25 -3.58 -20.13
N ASN A 5 2.83 -2.48 -20.63
CA ASN A 5 4.02 -2.49 -21.47
C ASN A 5 5.23 -2.96 -20.65
N ARG A 6 5.56 -4.23 -20.83
CA ARG A 6 6.64 -5.09 -20.29
C ARG A 6 8.09 -4.54 -20.30
N HIS A 7 8.34 -3.29 -20.69
CA HIS A 7 9.72 -2.78 -20.92
C HIS A 7 10.21 -1.72 -19.91
N VAL A 8 9.49 -1.48 -18.80
CA VAL A 8 9.86 -0.48 -17.77
C VAL A 8 10.02 -1.09 -16.36
N ASP A 9 10.20 -2.41 -16.24
CA ASP A 9 9.88 -3.12 -15.00
C ASP A 9 10.99 -3.19 -13.92
N ALA A 10 12.29 -3.16 -14.21
CA ALA A 10 13.25 -3.43 -13.12
C ALA A 10 13.54 -2.24 -12.18
N LYS A 11 13.51 -1.00 -12.69
CA LYS A 11 13.97 0.19 -11.93
C LYS A 11 12.84 0.98 -11.26
N ARG A 12 11.59 0.75 -11.67
CA ARG A 12 10.40 1.47 -11.19
C ARG A 12 9.67 0.72 -10.07
N ILE A 13 9.75 -0.61 -10.05
CA ILE A 13 8.98 -1.46 -9.12
C ILE A 13 9.40 -1.28 -7.65
N HIS A 14 10.70 -1.18 -7.34
CA HIS A 14 11.14 -0.90 -5.95
C HIS A 14 10.85 0.53 -5.47
N ALA A 15 10.61 1.48 -6.39
CA ALA A 15 10.29 2.86 -6.02
C ALA A 15 8.85 3.00 -5.48
N GLU A 16 7.93 2.13 -5.90
CA GLU A 16 6.51 2.21 -5.54
C GLU A 16 6.27 1.91 -4.05
N LEU A 17 6.95 0.91 -3.47
CA LEU A 17 6.82 0.62 -2.03
C LEU A 17 7.35 1.76 -1.16
N GLY A 18 8.51 2.32 -1.52
CA GLY A 18 9.09 3.47 -0.82
C GLY A 18 8.19 4.70 -0.90
N TYR A 19 7.63 4.96 -2.08
CA TYR A 19 6.68 6.05 -2.30
C TYR A 19 5.39 5.86 -1.51
N ALA A 20 4.79 4.67 -1.51
CA ALA A 20 3.62 4.35 -0.72
C ALA A 20 3.85 4.60 0.77
N LYS A 21 4.97 4.13 1.34
CA LYS A 21 5.34 4.38 2.74
C LYS A 21 5.47 5.87 3.04
N LEU A 22 6.07 6.64 2.13
CA LEU A 22 6.21 8.10 2.28
C LEU A 22 4.84 8.80 2.31
N ILE A 23 3.98 8.50 1.35
CA ILE A 23 2.64 9.10 1.25
C ILE A 23 1.81 8.73 2.49
N LEU A 24 1.75 7.45 2.86
CA LEU A 24 1.04 6.99 4.05
C LEU A 24 1.51 7.68 5.32
N ALA A 25 2.82 7.91 5.47
CA ALA A 25 3.35 8.67 6.59
C ALA A 25 2.88 10.13 6.56
N LYS A 26 2.94 10.79 5.40
CA LYS A 26 2.52 12.19 5.24
C LYS A 26 1.04 12.38 5.51
N VAL A 27 0.18 11.45 5.11
CA VAL A 27 -1.28 11.57 5.27
C VAL A 27 -1.82 10.96 6.56
N SER A 28 -0.95 10.37 7.41
CA SER A 28 -1.36 9.67 8.64
C SER A 28 -2.01 10.55 9.72
N PHE A 29 -2.10 11.87 9.50
CA PHE A 29 -2.83 12.79 10.37
C PHE A 29 -4.35 12.74 10.13
N ASP A 30 -4.82 12.21 8.99
CA ASP A 30 -6.24 12.11 8.63
C ASP A 30 -6.61 10.67 8.29
N SER A 31 -7.61 10.13 8.99
CA SER A 31 -8.00 8.72 8.85
C SER A 31 -8.59 8.38 7.48
N ALA A 32 -9.38 9.29 6.90
CA ALA A 32 -10.02 9.07 5.61
C ALA A 32 -8.98 9.13 4.49
N LEU A 33 -8.05 10.10 4.57
CA LEU A 33 -6.96 10.22 3.60
C LEU A 33 -5.97 9.06 3.72
N PHE A 34 -5.64 8.63 4.94
CA PHE A 34 -4.82 7.45 5.16
C PHE A 34 -5.44 6.20 4.54
N GLN A 35 -6.73 5.94 4.77
CA GLN A 35 -7.43 4.81 4.17
C GLN A 35 -7.42 4.88 2.64
N LYS A 36 -7.68 6.06 2.07
CA LYS A 36 -7.70 6.27 0.61
C LYS A 36 -6.35 5.96 -0.02
N GLU A 37 -5.26 6.50 0.51
CA GLU A 37 -3.92 6.29 -0.04
C GLU A 37 -3.43 4.85 0.21
N LEU A 38 -3.86 4.21 1.31
CA LEU A 38 -3.57 2.80 1.55
C LEU A 38 -4.21 1.92 0.47
N ARG A 39 -5.49 2.10 0.17
CA ARG A 39 -6.16 1.34 -0.91
C ARG A 39 -5.47 1.55 -2.25
N LYS A 40 -5.08 2.79 -2.57
CA LYS A 40 -4.34 3.10 -3.79
C LYS A 40 -3.02 2.35 -3.86
N ALA A 41 -2.26 2.30 -2.76
CA ALA A 41 -1.02 1.53 -2.72
C ALA A 41 -1.26 0.04 -3.00
N LEU A 42 -2.31 -0.55 -2.43
CA LEU A 42 -2.63 -1.96 -2.63
C LEU A 42 -2.99 -2.30 -4.08
N THR A 43 -3.57 -1.36 -4.84
CA THR A 43 -3.86 -1.57 -6.27
C THR A 43 -2.64 -1.51 -7.20
N VAL A 44 -1.52 -0.93 -6.74
CA VAL A 44 -0.34 -0.66 -7.58
C VAL A 44 0.83 -1.58 -7.25
N LEU A 45 0.94 -2.00 -5.98
CA LEU A 45 2.05 -2.82 -5.52
C LEU A 45 1.91 -4.27 -5.97
N LEU A 46 3.06 -4.91 -6.24
CA LEU A 46 3.12 -6.35 -6.42
C LEU A 46 2.83 -7.08 -5.10
N PRO A 47 2.38 -8.34 -5.14
CA PRO A 47 2.05 -9.11 -3.93
C PRO A 47 3.16 -9.11 -2.86
N ASN A 48 4.42 -9.25 -3.26
CA ASN A 48 5.55 -9.23 -2.32
C ASN A 48 5.70 -7.87 -1.62
N ASP A 49 5.47 -6.76 -2.34
CA ASP A 49 5.53 -5.41 -1.78
C ASP A 49 4.31 -5.13 -0.90
N VAL A 50 3.14 -5.71 -1.22
CA VAL A 50 1.95 -5.64 -0.37
C VAL A 50 2.23 -6.27 1.00
N GLU A 51 2.85 -7.44 1.05
CA GLU A 51 3.21 -8.10 2.32
C GLU A 51 4.23 -7.30 3.14
N MET A 52 5.22 -6.71 2.46
CA MET A 52 6.18 -5.78 3.09
C MET A 52 5.51 -4.50 3.58
N LEU A 53 4.56 -3.95 2.82
CA LEU A 53 3.79 -2.77 3.21
C LEU A 53 2.90 -3.07 4.41
N ARG A 54 2.24 -4.24 4.42
CA ARG A 54 1.37 -4.73 5.49
C ARG A 54 2.11 -4.75 6.81
N SER A 55 3.23 -5.46 6.86
CA SER A 55 4.06 -5.58 8.07
C SER A 55 4.47 -4.19 8.59
N TRP A 56 4.92 -3.32 7.68
CA TRP A 56 5.32 -1.96 8.04
C TRP A 56 4.15 -1.11 8.56
N CYS A 57 2.96 -1.21 7.97
CA CYS A 57 1.79 -0.46 8.41
C CYS A 57 1.34 -0.90 9.81
N TYR A 58 1.31 -2.20 10.10
CA TYR A 58 0.93 -2.67 11.44
C TYR A 58 1.96 -2.24 12.50
N ILE A 59 3.25 -2.29 12.20
CA ILE A 59 4.30 -1.82 13.13
C ILE A 59 4.17 -0.32 13.39
N LYS A 60 4.01 0.49 12.34
CA LYS A 60 4.06 1.95 12.47
C LYS A 60 2.74 2.58 12.89
N PHE A 61 1.62 2.01 12.46
CA PHE A 61 0.29 2.61 12.54
C PHE A 61 -0.73 1.73 13.27
N GLY A 62 -0.36 0.50 13.66
CA GLY A 62 -1.27 -0.46 14.27
C GLY A 62 -2.02 0.07 15.49
N HIS A 63 -1.37 0.87 16.34
CA HIS A 63 -2.02 1.45 17.52
C HIS A 63 -3.18 2.41 17.18
N ARG A 64 -3.08 3.17 16.08
CA ARG A 64 -4.09 4.18 15.69
C ARG A 64 -5.08 3.67 14.65
N TYR A 65 -4.61 2.84 13.72
CA TYR A 65 -5.36 2.49 12.51
C TYR A 65 -5.68 1.00 12.39
N ARG A 66 -5.65 0.23 13.49
CA ARG A 66 -5.89 -1.22 13.47
C ARG A 66 -7.09 -1.62 12.63
N SER A 67 -8.26 -1.04 12.90
CA SER A 67 -9.50 -1.36 12.18
C SER A 67 -9.40 -1.05 10.69
N THR A 68 -8.78 0.07 10.32
CA THR A 68 -8.59 0.47 8.91
C THR A 68 -7.62 -0.48 8.20
N LEU A 69 -6.55 -0.90 8.86
CA LEU A 69 -5.58 -1.85 8.33
C LEU A 69 -6.25 -3.21 8.12
N ASP A 70 -6.96 -3.72 9.12
CA ASP A 70 -7.66 -5.00 9.05
C ASP A 70 -8.68 -5.00 7.89
N GLU A 71 -9.46 -3.92 7.72
CA GLU A 71 -10.41 -3.78 6.62
C GLU A 71 -9.72 -3.74 5.24
N CYS A 72 -8.67 -2.94 5.09
CA CYS A 72 -7.99 -2.79 3.81
C CYS A 72 -7.29 -4.08 3.39
N PHE A 73 -6.53 -4.73 4.28
CA PHE A 73 -5.79 -5.95 3.95
C PHE A 73 -6.66 -7.20 3.89
N ALA A 74 -7.87 -7.21 4.47
CA ALA A 74 -8.79 -8.33 4.31
C ALA A 74 -9.34 -8.44 2.88
N ARG A 75 -9.59 -7.31 2.20
CA ARG A 75 -10.21 -7.30 0.86
C ARG A 75 -9.25 -7.70 -0.26
N GLU A 76 -7.97 -7.39 -0.12
CA GLU A 76 -6.97 -7.60 -1.19
C GLU A 76 -6.41 -9.04 -1.25
N GLN A 77 -6.85 -9.94 -0.37
CA GLN A 77 -6.43 -11.35 -0.35
C GLN A 77 -7.30 -12.27 -1.26
N THR A 78 -8.25 -11.71 -2.03
CA THR A 78 -9.25 -12.48 -2.78
C THR A 78 -9.08 -12.40 -4.32
N ASN A 79 -7.84 -12.31 -4.83
CA ASN A 79 -7.58 -12.38 -6.27
C ASN A 79 -6.41 -13.30 -6.58
#